data_AF-A0A344UM74-F1
#
_entry.id   AF-A0A344UM74-F1
#
_cell.length_a   1.000
_cell.length_b   1.000
_cell.length_c   1.000
_cell.angle_alpha   90.00
_cell.angle_beta   90.00
_cell.angle_gamma   90.00
#
_symmetry.space_group_name_H-M   'P 1'
#
loop_
_entity.id
_entity.type
_entity.pdbx_description
1 polymer ?
#
loop_
_entity_poly.entity_id
_entity_poly.type
_entity_poly.pdbx_seq_one_letter_code
_entity_poly.pdbx_strand_id
1 'polypeptide(L)'
;MAEVQYLLGAPIPLNQMLPNRAGVPTALPAAIVAQAGLYLILNQNNRQENRYMGVTDNFRNRFGIRQGSCFELGFAPQVLNGVYAFLGTMRYRNNGAAGWQTPAGYADANLTISLDGQDYDLEHLFIKAAQHGWPHGTITNTRKTGALANAGGFPINVTISWNGIAPNQVLVPIAAGAQLA
;
A
#
# COMPACT_ATOMS: atom_id res chain seq x y z
N MET A 1 12.12 -20.57 2.52
CA MET A 1 10.92 -19.73 2.42
C MET A 1 11.14 -18.70 1.33
N ALA A 2 10.11 -18.42 0.54
CA ALA A 2 10.08 -17.22 -0.29
C ALA A 2 9.85 -15.98 0.58
N GLU A 3 10.26 -14.81 0.09
CA GLU A 3 10.13 -13.55 0.82
C GLU A 3 9.59 -12.45 -0.07
N VAL A 4 8.71 -11.62 0.49
CA VAL A 4 8.19 -10.39 -0.13
C VAL A 4 8.33 -9.25 0.87
N GLN A 5 8.84 -8.12 0.43
CA GLN A 5 9.02 -6.93 1.25
C GLN A 5 8.36 -5.71 0.61
N TYR A 6 7.49 -5.06 1.37
CA TYR A 6 6.89 -3.76 1.07
C TYR A 6 7.61 -2.68 1.87
N LEU A 7 8.31 -1.80 1.17
CA LEU A 7 9.22 -0.80 1.72
C LEU A 7 8.67 0.60 1.43
N LEU A 8 8.07 1.20 2.43
CA LEU A 8 7.43 2.51 2.37
C LEU A 8 8.32 3.59 3.01
N GLY A 9 8.25 4.81 2.47
CA GLY A 9 9.05 5.95 2.91
C GLY A 9 8.52 6.62 4.18
N ALA A 10 8.93 7.89 4.37
CA ALA A 10 8.46 8.75 5.46
C ALA A 10 6.98 9.16 5.28
N PRO A 11 6.27 9.51 6.36
CA PRO A 11 4.89 9.99 6.27
C PRO A 11 4.82 11.32 5.51
N ILE A 12 3.85 11.41 4.61
CA ILE A 12 3.50 12.62 3.87
C ILE A 12 2.13 13.10 4.37
N PRO A 13 2.04 14.23 5.10
CA PRO A 13 0.77 14.79 5.55
C PRO A 13 -0.12 15.16 4.36
N LEU A 14 -1.38 14.71 4.36
CA LEU A 14 -2.31 14.97 3.25
C LEU A 14 -3.18 16.21 3.45
N ASN A 15 -3.16 16.83 4.63
CA ASN A 15 -3.89 18.07 4.89
C ASN A 15 -3.48 19.24 3.97
N GLN A 16 -2.30 19.19 3.37
CA GLN A 16 -1.85 20.17 2.37
C GLN A 16 -2.46 19.97 0.98
N MET A 17 -3.11 18.83 0.71
CA MET A 17 -3.70 18.54 -0.60
C MET A 17 -4.97 19.34 -0.87
N LEU A 18 -5.72 19.77 0.14
CA LEU A 18 -6.98 20.48 -0.09
C LEU A 18 -6.77 21.99 0.00
N PRO A 19 -7.44 22.80 -0.83
CA PRO A 19 -7.36 24.25 -0.74
C PRO A 19 -8.23 24.76 0.42
N ASN A 20 -7.85 25.89 1.01
CA ASN A 20 -8.62 26.52 2.10
C ASN A 20 -9.99 27.07 1.65
N ARG A 21 -10.19 27.27 0.34
CA ARG A 21 -11.44 27.76 -0.27
C ARG A 21 -11.45 27.49 -1.78
N ALA A 22 -12.63 27.55 -2.40
CA ALA A 22 -12.78 27.45 -3.84
C ALA A 22 -11.96 28.53 -4.58
N GLY A 23 -11.36 28.16 -5.72
CA GLY A 23 -10.56 29.08 -6.55
C GLY A 23 -9.12 29.31 -6.08
N VAL A 24 -8.68 28.70 -4.98
CA VAL A 24 -7.27 28.75 -4.55
C VAL A 24 -6.50 27.59 -5.17
N PRO A 25 -5.39 27.84 -5.90
CA PRO A 25 -4.52 26.77 -6.39
C PRO A 25 -3.98 25.97 -5.21
N THR A 26 -4.14 24.66 -5.27
CA THR A 26 -3.49 23.72 -4.37
C THR A 26 -2.61 22.78 -5.18
N ALA A 27 -1.43 22.48 -4.65
CA ALA A 27 -0.52 21.51 -5.24
C ALA A 27 -0.47 20.28 -4.34
N LEU A 28 -0.26 19.12 -4.94
CA LEU A 28 0.14 17.95 -4.17
C LEU A 28 1.42 18.25 -3.37
N PRO A 29 1.55 17.73 -2.14
CA PRO A 29 2.79 17.80 -1.38
C PRO A 29 4.00 17.43 -2.25
N ALA A 30 5.11 18.16 -2.12
CA ALA A 30 6.29 17.97 -2.98
C ALA A 30 6.85 16.55 -2.93
N ALA A 31 6.69 15.87 -1.78
CA ALA A 31 7.08 14.47 -1.59
C ALA A 31 6.26 13.47 -2.43
N ILE A 32 5.10 13.88 -2.97
CA ILE A 32 4.33 13.08 -3.94
C ILE A 32 4.93 13.32 -5.33
N VAL A 33 5.87 12.45 -5.70
CA VAL A 33 6.63 12.51 -6.96
C VAL A 33 5.93 11.77 -8.10
N ALA A 34 6.22 12.13 -9.35
CA ALA A 34 5.68 11.46 -10.53
C ALA A 34 6.44 10.15 -10.79
N GLN A 35 6.21 9.14 -9.93
CA GLN A 35 6.86 7.84 -9.99
C GLN A 35 5.84 6.71 -9.82
N ALA A 36 6.19 5.55 -10.37
CA ALA A 36 5.50 4.28 -10.13
C ALA A 36 5.88 3.68 -8.77
N GLY A 37 4.94 2.95 -8.16
CA GLY A 37 5.21 2.20 -6.94
C GLY A 37 3.94 1.76 -6.22
N LEU A 38 4.08 1.47 -4.93
CA LEU A 38 2.96 1.21 -4.03
C LEU A 38 2.77 2.35 -3.05
N TYR A 39 1.55 2.46 -2.51
CA TYR A 39 1.22 3.45 -1.51
C TYR A 39 0.36 2.86 -0.40
N LEU A 40 0.43 3.50 0.77
CA LEU A 40 -0.46 3.31 1.89
C LEU A 40 -0.97 4.68 2.33
N ILE A 41 -2.27 4.82 2.48
CA ILE A 41 -2.91 5.98 3.12
C ILE A 41 -3.41 5.52 4.47
N LEU A 42 -2.93 6.17 5.53
CA LEU A 42 -3.29 5.89 6.91
C LEU A 42 -4.12 7.05 7.45
N ASN A 43 -5.32 6.75 7.93
CA ASN A 43 -6.15 7.68 8.69
C ASN A 43 -6.09 7.33 10.18
N GLN A 44 -5.40 8.16 10.95
CA GLN A 44 -5.18 7.98 12.39
C GLN A 44 -6.22 8.71 13.26
N ASN A 45 -7.25 9.32 12.66
CA ASN A 45 -8.25 10.06 13.42
C ASN A 45 -9.15 9.16 14.28
N ASN A 46 -9.16 7.85 14.01
CA ASN A 46 -9.93 6.86 14.77
C ASN A 46 -9.00 5.83 15.40
N ARG A 47 -9.33 5.35 16.61
CA ARG A 47 -8.58 4.28 17.32
C ARG A 47 -8.38 3.00 16.51
N GLN A 48 -9.26 2.75 15.56
CA GLN A 48 -9.21 1.58 14.71
C GLN A 48 -8.19 1.73 13.56
N GLU A 49 -7.79 2.95 13.20
CA GLU A 49 -6.87 3.27 12.10
C GLU A 49 -7.29 2.68 10.73
N ASN A 50 -7.93 3.50 9.90
CA ASN A 50 -8.34 3.05 8.56
C ASN A 50 -7.17 3.14 7.59
N ARG A 51 -7.01 2.13 6.74
CA ARG A 51 -5.90 2.02 5.80
C ARG A 51 -6.41 1.77 4.38
N TYR A 52 -5.88 2.51 3.42
CA TYR A 52 -6.12 2.30 2.00
C TYR A 52 -4.80 2.06 1.29
N MET A 53 -4.67 0.96 0.57
CA MET A 53 -3.41 0.51 -0.01
C MET A 53 -3.60 0.19 -1.49
N GLY A 54 -2.54 0.35 -2.27
CA GLY A 54 -2.54 -0.08 -3.65
C GLY A 54 -1.25 0.20 -4.41
N VAL A 55 -1.28 -0.11 -5.69
CA VAL A 55 -0.18 0.15 -6.65
C VAL A 55 -0.59 1.21 -7.67
N THR A 56 0.40 1.87 -8.26
CA THR A 56 0.17 2.85 -9.32
C THR A 56 1.42 3.05 -10.17
N ASP A 57 1.23 3.37 -11.44
CA ASP A 57 2.27 3.82 -12.37
C ASP A 57 2.72 5.27 -12.15
N ASN A 58 1.87 6.10 -11.54
CA ASN A 58 2.17 7.49 -11.26
C ASN A 58 1.46 8.01 -10.01
N PHE A 59 2.20 8.22 -8.92
CA PHE A 59 1.65 8.75 -7.68
C PHE A 59 1.01 10.13 -7.86
N ARG A 60 1.60 11.06 -8.63
CA ARG A 60 1.00 12.39 -8.85
C ARG A 60 -0.36 12.29 -9.51
N ASN A 61 -0.51 11.48 -10.55
CA ASN A 61 -1.81 11.29 -11.20
C ASN A 61 -2.81 10.66 -10.22
N ARG A 62 -2.38 9.61 -9.50
CA ARG A 62 -3.21 8.88 -8.53
C ARG A 62 -3.74 9.78 -7.41
N PHE A 63 -2.88 10.61 -6.82
CA PHE A 63 -3.25 11.52 -5.74
C PHE A 63 -3.93 12.79 -6.25
N GLY A 64 -3.56 13.30 -7.43
CA GLY A 64 -4.16 14.49 -8.05
C GLY A 64 -5.62 14.29 -8.42
N ILE A 65 -5.99 13.11 -8.95
CA ILE A 65 -7.40 12.78 -9.22
C ILE A 65 -8.21 12.79 -7.91
N ARG A 66 -7.68 12.21 -6.83
CA ARG A 66 -8.34 12.18 -5.52
C ARG A 66 -8.46 13.56 -4.90
N GLN A 67 -7.41 14.37 -5.02
CA GLN A 67 -7.41 15.77 -4.60
C GLN A 67 -8.56 16.53 -5.26
N GLY A 68 -8.70 16.40 -6.59
CA GLY A 68 -9.80 16.99 -7.35
C GLY A 68 -11.15 16.53 -6.82
N SER A 69 -11.37 15.21 -6.67
CA SER A 69 -12.63 14.70 -6.13
C SER A 69 -12.93 15.20 -4.72
N CYS A 70 -11.95 15.22 -3.81
CA CYS A 70 -12.14 15.74 -2.46
C CYS A 70 -12.48 17.23 -2.44
N PHE A 71 -11.88 18.01 -3.34
CA PHE A 71 -12.18 19.42 -3.52
C PHE A 71 -13.61 19.65 -4.05
N GLU A 72 -14.02 18.93 -5.10
CA GLU A 72 -15.38 19.03 -5.68
C GLU A 72 -16.48 18.60 -4.68
N LEU A 73 -16.16 17.70 -3.75
CA LEU A 73 -17.04 17.29 -2.67
C LEU A 73 -17.06 18.28 -1.48
N GLY A 74 -16.28 19.37 -1.55
CA GLY A 74 -16.27 20.43 -0.54
C GLY A 74 -15.54 20.07 0.75
N PHE A 75 -14.64 19.08 0.75
CA PHE A 75 -13.88 18.76 1.95
C PHE A 75 -12.91 19.87 2.32
N ALA A 76 -12.96 20.28 3.59
CA ALA A 76 -12.03 21.25 4.13
C ALA A 76 -10.68 20.58 4.50
N PRO A 77 -9.54 21.30 4.45
CA PRO A 77 -8.22 20.74 4.75
C PRO A 77 -8.11 20.02 6.10
N GLN A 78 -8.87 20.47 7.10
CA GLN A 78 -8.88 19.90 8.44
C GLN A 78 -9.39 18.45 8.48
N VAL A 79 -10.17 18.03 7.48
CA VAL A 79 -10.65 16.63 7.35
C VAL A 79 -9.48 15.66 7.15
N LEU A 80 -8.39 16.13 6.56
CA LEU A 80 -7.18 15.34 6.29
C LEU A 80 -6.10 15.52 7.37
N ASN A 81 -6.37 16.26 8.45
CA ASN A 81 -5.49 16.24 9.62
C ASN A 81 -5.41 14.80 10.15
N GLY A 82 -4.23 14.34 10.54
CA GLY A 82 -4.02 12.95 10.97
C GLY A 82 -4.13 11.90 9.85
N VAL A 83 -4.20 12.32 8.58
CA VAL A 83 -4.16 11.45 7.42
C VAL A 83 -2.82 11.58 6.71
N TYR A 84 -2.13 10.46 6.51
CA TYR A 84 -0.79 10.41 5.92
C TYR A 84 -0.76 9.47 4.73
N ALA A 85 -0.02 9.82 3.69
CA ALA A 85 0.42 8.86 2.69
C ALA A 85 1.84 8.40 2.98
N PHE A 86 2.11 7.16 2.60
CA PHE A 86 3.42 6.58 2.52
C PHE A 86 3.58 6.05 1.10
N LEU A 87 4.68 6.39 0.45
CA LEU A 87 5.01 5.96 -0.92
C LEU A 87 6.21 5.03 -0.87
N GLY A 88 6.23 4.01 -1.71
CA GLY A 88 7.24 2.97 -1.60
C GLY A 88 7.36 2.06 -2.79
N THR A 89 8.22 1.08 -2.61
CA THR A 89 8.50 0.02 -3.58
C THR A 89 8.42 -1.33 -2.90
N MET A 90 8.48 -2.39 -3.69
CA MET A 90 8.53 -3.73 -3.16
C MET A 90 9.59 -4.55 -3.86
N ARG A 91 10.00 -5.62 -3.18
CA ARG A 91 10.95 -6.59 -3.69
C ARG A 91 10.60 -7.97 -3.18
N TYR A 92 11.02 -8.98 -3.92
CA TYR A 92 10.73 -10.36 -3.60
C TYR A 92 11.92 -11.26 -3.93
N ARG A 93 11.93 -12.47 -3.37
CA ARG A 93 12.87 -13.51 -3.77
C ARG A 93 12.28 -14.89 -3.49
N ASN A 94 12.65 -15.83 -4.35
CA ASN A 94 12.30 -17.24 -4.23
C ASN A 94 12.99 -17.90 -3.04
N ASN A 95 12.48 -19.06 -2.64
CA ASN A 95 13.10 -19.90 -1.63
C ASN A 95 14.55 -20.23 -1.97
N GLY A 96 15.47 -19.88 -1.08
CA GLY A 96 16.91 -20.14 -1.24
C GLY A 96 17.61 -19.23 -2.25
N ALA A 97 16.92 -18.29 -2.88
CA ALA A 97 17.53 -17.32 -3.79
C ALA A 97 18.35 -16.27 -3.01
N ALA A 98 19.56 -16.00 -3.47
CA ALA A 98 20.44 -15.00 -2.87
C ALA A 98 20.04 -13.55 -3.22
N GLY A 99 19.55 -13.33 -4.44
CA GLY A 99 19.24 -12.00 -4.97
C GLY A 99 17.78 -11.60 -4.78
N TRP A 100 17.56 -10.31 -4.49
CA TRP A 100 16.25 -9.69 -4.54
C TRP A 100 15.85 -9.33 -5.98
N GLN A 101 14.59 -9.50 -6.28
CA GLN A 101 13.95 -9.08 -7.53
C GLN A 101 13.00 -7.92 -7.24
N THR A 102 12.89 -6.99 -8.18
CA THR A 102 11.91 -5.90 -8.15
C THR A 102 10.85 -6.19 -9.20
N PRO A 103 9.55 -6.12 -8.89
CA PRO A 103 8.52 -6.32 -9.89
C PRO A 103 8.55 -5.19 -10.92
N ALA A 104 8.43 -5.55 -12.19
CA ALA A 104 8.19 -4.60 -13.27
C ALA A 104 6.68 -4.34 -13.40
N GLY A 105 6.28 -3.16 -13.90
CA GLY A 105 4.89 -2.98 -14.36
C GLY A 105 3.86 -2.56 -13.31
N TYR A 106 4.17 -1.62 -12.41
CA TYR A 106 3.16 -1.03 -11.49
C TYR A 106 1.93 -0.38 -12.18
N ALA A 107 1.93 -0.28 -13.51
CA ALA A 107 0.78 0.12 -14.33
C ALA A 107 -0.28 -0.98 -14.47
N ASP A 108 0.10 -2.25 -14.25
CA ASP A 108 -0.77 -3.39 -14.44
C ASP A 108 -1.79 -3.49 -13.30
N ALA A 109 -3.06 -3.67 -13.66
CA ALA A 109 -4.16 -3.79 -12.68
C ALA A 109 -4.04 -5.02 -11.77
N ASN A 110 -3.24 -6.00 -12.18
CA ASN A 110 -2.85 -7.18 -11.42
C ASN A 110 -1.33 -7.31 -11.55
N LEU A 111 -0.59 -6.67 -10.64
CA LEU A 111 0.86 -6.78 -10.60
C LEU A 111 1.25 -8.18 -10.10
N THR A 112 1.41 -9.11 -11.04
CA THR A 112 1.71 -10.52 -10.74
C THR A 112 3.22 -10.76 -10.71
N ILE A 113 3.68 -11.54 -9.73
CA ILE A 113 5.03 -12.12 -9.71
C ILE A 113 4.97 -13.63 -9.59
N SER A 114 6.05 -14.30 -9.98
CA SER A 114 6.22 -15.72 -9.74
C SER A 114 7.11 -15.94 -8.51
N LEU A 115 6.58 -16.60 -7.48
CA LEU A 115 7.29 -17.09 -6.30
C LEU A 115 7.34 -18.61 -6.34
N ASP A 116 8.54 -19.18 -6.41
CA ASP A 116 8.77 -20.63 -6.45
C ASP A 116 7.93 -21.36 -7.52
N GLY A 117 7.71 -20.70 -8.67
CA GLY A 117 6.93 -21.23 -9.79
C GLY A 117 5.41 -21.06 -9.67
N GLN A 118 4.92 -20.31 -8.68
CA GLN A 118 3.51 -19.96 -8.53
C GLN A 118 3.30 -18.45 -8.65
N ASP A 119 2.21 -18.07 -9.32
CA ASP A 119 1.90 -16.67 -9.59
C ASP A 119 1.07 -16.05 -8.46
N TYR A 120 1.48 -14.87 -8.01
CA TYR A 120 0.84 -14.11 -6.93
C TYR A 120 0.61 -12.66 -7.34
N ASP A 121 -0.59 -12.17 -7.09
CA ASP A 121 -0.92 -10.75 -7.16
C ASP A 121 -0.31 -10.02 -5.95
N LEU A 122 0.66 -9.14 -6.21
CA LEU A 122 1.37 -8.42 -5.16
C LEU A 122 0.52 -7.38 -4.44
N GLU A 123 -0.47 -6.77 -5.11
CA GLU A 123 -1.38 -5.85 -4.45
C GLU A 123 -2.30 -6.61 -3.50
N HIS A 124 -2.80 -7.77 -3.93
CA HIS A 124 -3.65 -8.62 -3.09
C HIS A 124 -2.87 -9.18 -1.89
N LEU A 125 -1.64 -9.65 -2.11
CA LEU A 125 -0.73 -10.11 -1.05
C LEU A 125 -0.46 -9.01 -0.02
N PHE A 126 -0.24 -7.77 -0.47
CA PHE A 126 -0.01 -6.63 0.41
C PHE A 126 -1.19 -6.39 1.34
N ILE A 127 -2.40 -6.33 0.76
CA ILE A 127 -3.63 -6.04 1.48
C ILE A 127 -3.95 -7.14 2.49
N LYS A 128 -3.84 -8.42 2.09
CA LYS A 128 -4.15 -9.55 2.98
C LYS A 128 -3.14 -9.72 4.10
N ALA A 129 -1.84 -9.54 3.83
CA ALA A 129 -0.84 -9.51 4.88
C ALA A 129 -1.09 -8.35 5.85
N ALA A 130 -1.43 -7.16 5.36
CA ALA A 130 -1.77 -6.03 6.22
C ALA A 130 -3.02 -6.29 7.08
N GLN A 131 -4.07 -6.91 6.52
CA GLN A 131 -5.29 -7.28 7.25
C GLN A 131 -5.01 -8.27 8.37
N HIS A 132 -4.12 -9.24 8.11
CA HIS A 132 -3.70 -10.21 9.11
C HIS A 132 -2.81 -9.58 10.19
N GLY A 133 -1.82 -8.77 9.79
CA GLY A 133 -0.84 -8.15 10.70
C GLY A 133 -1.40 -7.01 11.56
N TRP A 134 -2.40 -6.28 11.03
CA TRP A 134 -3.12 -5.23 11.75
C TRP A 134 -4.63 -5.50 11.66
N PRO A 135 -5.16 -6.39 12.52
CA PRO A 135 -6.56 -6.80 12.47
C PRO A 135 -7.54 -5.70 12.93
N HIS A 136 -7.03 -4.55 13.35
CA HIS A 136 -7.83 -3.43 13.80
C HIS A 136 -8.09 -2.45 12.64
N GLY A 137 -9.35 -2.00 12.55
CA GLY A 137 -9.82 -1.05 11.55
C GLY A 137 -10.09 -1.60 10.18
N THR A 138 -10.44 -0.68 9.29
CA THR A 138 -10.90 -1.03 7.95
C THR A 138 -9.72 -0.89 6.99
N ILE A 139 -9.23 -2.02 6.50
CA ILE A 139 -8.31 -2.09 5.38
C ILE A 139 -9.10 -2.43 4.13
N THR A 140 -9.14 -1.51 3.15
CA THR A 140 -9.97 -1.68 1.96
C THR A 140 -9.20 -1.53 0.66
N ASN A 141 -9.47 -2.45 -0.25
CA ASN A 141 -9.48 -2.23 -1.69
C ASN A 141 -10.66 -3.03 -2.22
N THR A 142 -11.66 -2.35 -2.77
CA THR A 142 -12.93 -2.96 -3.17
C THR A 142 -12.78 -3.99 -4.29
N ARG A 143 -11.61 -4.08 -4.93
CA ARG A 143 -11.29 -5.04 -5.98
C ARG A 143 -10.57 -6.30 -5.50
N LYS A 144 -9.99 -6.29 -4.29
CA LYS A 144 -9.14 -7.38 -3.75
C LYS A 144 -9.75 -7.98 -2.48
N THR A 145 -10.98 -8.49 -2.61
CA THR A 145 -11.82 -8.90 -1.46
C THR A 145 -11.72 -10.38 -1.09
N GLY A 146 -11.39 -11.25 -2.04
CA GLY A 146 -11.29 -12.70 -1.81
C GLY A 146 -10.09 -13.08 -0.94
N ALA A 147 -10.08 -14.31 -0.43
CA ALA A 147 -8.95 -14.86 0.31
C ALA A 147 -7.70 -14.97 -0.59
N LEU A 148 -6.52 -14.95 0.03
CA LEU A 148 -5.24 -15.19 -0.63
C LEU A 148 -4.66 -16.51 -0.15
N ALA A 149 -4.55 -17.48 -1.06
CA ALA A 149 -3.99 -18.81 -0.77
C ALA A 149 -2.52 -18.87 -1.18
N ASN A 150 -1.68 -19.46 -0.32
CA ASN A 150 -0.34 -19.88 -0.71
C ASN A 150 -0.41 -21.28 -1.33
N ALA A 151 -0.59 -21.33 -2.65
CA ALA A 151 -0.60 -22.59 -3.41
C ALA A 151 0.81 -23.16 -3.70
N GLY A 152 1.87 -22.45 -3.31
CA GLY A 152 3.26 -22.85 -3.51
C GLY A 152 3.70 -23.96 -2.56
N GLY A 153 4.78 -24.64 -2.94
CA GLY A 153 5.40 -25.71 -2.15
C GLY A 153 6.16 -25.22 -0.92
N PHE A 154 6.34 -23.89 -0.76
CA PHE A 154 7.13 -23.30 0.32
C PHE A 154 6.37 -22.18 1.05
N PRO A 155 6.67 -21.95 2.34
CA PRO A 155 6.14 -20.79 3.05
C PRO A 155 6.61 -19.47 2.44
N ILE A 156 5.76 -18.45 2.54
CA ILE A 156 6.05 -17.06 2.13
C ILE A 156 6.13 -16.19 3.39
N ASN A 157 7.22 -15.44 3.53
CA ASN A 157 7.33 -14.39 4.52
C ASN A 157 7.02 -13.03 3.88
N VAL A 158 5.97 -12.37 4.36
CA VAL A 158 5.60 -11.03 3.92
C VAL A 158 6.00 -10.02 4.98
N THR A 159 6.89 -9.09 4.63
CA THR A 159 7.25 -7.97 5.52
C THR A 159 6.68 -6.67 4.97
N ILE A 160 5.98 -5.92 5.81
CA ILE A 160 5.54 -4.55 5.49
C ILE A 160 6.26 -3.62 6.45
N SER A 161 6.86 -2.55 5.94
CA SER A 161 7.54 -1.56 6.77
C SER A 161 7.46 -0.16 6.18
N TRP A 162 7.39 0.87 7.04
CA TRP A 162 7.57 2.27 6.68
C TRP A 162 8.47 3.02 7.65
N ASN A 163 9.04 4.13 7.19
CA ASN A 163 9.72 5.07 8.08
C ASN A 163 8.66 5.95 8.74
N GLY A 164 8.58 5.98 10.07
CA GLY A 164 7.67 6.89 10.78
C GLY A 164 6.91 6.23 11.93
N ILE A 165 5.62 6.56 12.03
CA ILE A 165 4.80 6.31 13.23
C ILE A 165 4.57 4.81 13.45
N ALA A 166 4.84 4.35 14.67
CA ALA A 166 4.69 2.95 15.09
C ALA A 166 3.21 2.54 15.29
N PRO A 167 2.87 1.25 15.11
CA PRO A 167 3.74 0.16 14.68
C PRO A 167 4.03 0.27 13.17
N ASN A 168 5.30 0.42 12.81
CA ASN A 168 5.75 0.75 11.46
C ASN A 168 6.37 -0.42 10.71
N GLN A 169 6.29 -1.63 11.28
CA GLN A 169 6.75 -2.86 10.67
C GLN A 169 5.86 -4.03 11.12
N VAL A 170 5.62 -4.97 10.21
CA VAL A 170 5.01 -6.27 10.52
C VAL A 170 5.60 -7.36 9.62
N LEU A 171 5.73 -8.57 10.17
CA LEU A 171 6.08 -9.79 9.46
C LEU A 171 4.90 -10.76 9.54
N VAL A 172 4.45 -11.24 8.39
CA VAL A 172 3.34 -12.19 8.25
C VAL A 172 3.83 -13.44 7.53
N PRO A 173 4.04 -14.56 8.24
CA PRO A 173 4.35 -15.84 7.62
C PRO A 173 3.06 -16.49 7.09
N ILE A 174 3.11 -16.99 5.85
CA ILE A 174 2.03 -17.73 5.21
C ILE A 174 2.58 -19.13 4.90
N ALA A 175 2.14 -20.14 5.66
CA ALA A 175 2.57 -21.52 5.44
C ALA A 175 2.15 -22.04 4.05
N ALA A 176 2.86 -23.04 3.53
CA ALA A 176 2.46 -23.72 2.30
C ALA A 176 1.06 -24.35 2.48
N GLY A 177 0.17 -24.12 1.52
CA GLY A 177 -1.23 -24.56 1.59
C GLY A 177 -2.13 -23.76 2.53
N ALA A 178 -1.61 -22.76 3.26
CA ALA A 178 -2.42 -21.88 4.09
C ALA A 178 -3.05 -20.75 3.27
N GLN A 179 -4.01 -20.05 3.87
CA GLN A 179 -4.64 -18.87 3.28
C GLN A 179 -4.78 -17.74 4.30
N LEU A 180 -4.75 -16.51 3.80
CA LEU A 180 -5.15 -15.31 4.51
C LEU A 180 -6.57 -14.93 4.06
N ALA A 181 -7.48 -14.76 5.02
CA ALA A 181 -8.88 -14.42 4.78
C ALA A 181 -9.05 -13.00 4.22
#